data_AF-A0A497FZY7-F1
#
_entry.id   AF-A0A497FZY7-F1
#
_cell.length_a   1.000
_cell.length_b   1.000
_cell.length_c   1.000
_cell.angle_alpha   90.00
_cell.angle_beta   90.00
_cell.angle_gamma   90.00
#
_symmetry.space_group_name_H-M   'P 1'
#
loop_
_entity.id
_entity.type
_entity.pdbx_description
1 polymer ?
#
loop_
_entity_poly.entity_id
_entity_poly.type
_entity_poly.pdbx_seq_one_letter_code
_entity_poly.pdbx_strand_id
1 'polypeptide(L)'
;MGKYTTAAKAGVAAGIIPTIVGTIWGYYTTSLIMEDIMRSIAAEVPPEALAMAKAMMTFGFVIGAVFNLAFMAVIGIVCLLIVERLKYTWPVKGLIAAAIYFLFNQGLSLISLAFQQVPPEVMASIREKLGNLTIIGYVISAIVAIVFGLIYAYLIYKWLEESSTIS
;
A
#
# COMPACT_ATOMS: atom_id res chain seq x y z
N MET A 1 -26.23 -8.43 -2.72
CA MET A 1 -25.20 -7.58 -2.06
C MET A 1 -25.20 -6.23 -2.76
N GLY A 2 -25.09 -5.10 -2.04
CA GLY A 2 -25.14 -3.76 -2.66
C GLY A 2 -23.87 -3.41 -3.46
N LYS A 3 -24.00 -2.54 -4.47
CA LYS A 3 -22.90 -2.14 -5.38
C LYS A 3 -21.63 -1.68 -4.65
N TYR A 4 -21.80 -0.84 -3.63
CA TYR A 4 -20.71 -0.31 -2.80
C TYR A 4 -20.03 -1.38 -1.96
N THR A 5 -20.79 -2.35 -1.43
CA THR A 5 -20.23 -3.47 -0.66
C THR A 5 -19.36 -4.36 -1.55
N THR A 6 -19.79 -4.61 -2.78
CA THR A 6 -19.00 -5.41 -3.73
C THR A 6 -17.73 -4.67 -4.16
N ALA A 7 -17.82 -3.38 -4.47
CA ALA A 7 -16.66 -2.57 -4.80
C ALA A 7 -15.64 -2.48 -3.66
N ALA A 8 -16.11 -2.36 -2.42
CA ALA A 8 -15.26 -2.44 -1.23
C ALA A 8 -14.55 -3.80 -1.12
N LYS A 9 -15.27 -4.92 -1.32
CA LYS A 9 -14.68 -6.26 -1.32
C LYS A 9 -13.65 -6.45 -2.43
N ALA A 10 -13.93 -5.97 -3.64
CA ALA A 10 -12.98 -6.03 -4.75
C ALA A 10 -11.72 -5.21 -4.44
N GLY A 11 -11.87 -4.03 -3.82
CA GLY A 11 -10.76 -3.20 -3.35
C GLY A 11 -9.90 -3.91 -2.31
N VAL A 12 -10.52 -4.52 -1.30
CA VAL A 12 -9.81 -5.32 -0.28
C VAL A 12 -9.12 -6.53 -0.90
N ALA A 13 -9.81 -7.28 -1.77
CA ALA A 13 -9.24 -8.47 -2.42
C ALA A 13 -8.00 -8.13 -3.26
N ALA A 14 -8.05 -7.02 -4.00
CA ALA A 14 -6.89 -6.50 -4.72
C ALA A 14 -5.80 -5.95 -3.77
N GLY A 15 -6.19 -5.44 -2.60
CA GLY A 15 -5.29 -4.84 -1.62
C GLY A 15 -4.61 -5.80 -0.63
N ILE A 16 -5.10 -7.04 -0.46
CA ILE A 16 -4.58 -7.97 0.56
C ILE A 16 -3.13 -8.35 0.30
N ILE A 17 -2.82 -8.88 -0.88
CA ILE A 17 -1.47 -9.32 -1.22
C ILE A 17 -0.46 -8.15 -1.18
N PRO A 18 -0.70 -7.00 -1.82
CA PRO A 18 0.24 -5.88 -1.75
C PRO A 18 0.41 -5.36 -0.32
N THR A 19 -0.62 -5.40 0.52
CA THR A 19 -0.49 -5.05 1.94
C THR A 19 0.43 -6.02 2.66
N ILE A 20 0.23 -7.33 2.51
CA ILE A 20 1.08 -8.35 3.16
C ILE A 20 2.54 -8.18 2.73
N VAL A 21 2.78 -8.08 1.42
CA VAL A 21 4.14 -7.90 0.87
C VAL A 21 4.76 -6.61 1.36
N GLY A 22 4.01 -5.50 1.34
CA GLY A 22 4.48 -4.21 1.83
C GLY A 22 4.78 -4.20 3.32
N THR A 23 3.99 -4.89 4.14
CA THR A 23 4.21 -5.02 5.58
C THR A 23 5.46 -5.84 5.88
N ILE A 24 5.67 -6.97 5.19
CA ILE A 24 6.87 -7.82 5.36
C ILE A 24 8.11 -7.03 4.94
N TRP A 25 8.06 -6.37 3.79
CA TRP A 25 9.16 -5.55 3.30
C TRP A 25 9.47 -4.38 4.22
N GLY A 26 8.45 -3.64 4.65
CA GLY A 26 8.58 -2.55 5.61
C GLY A 26 9.24 -3.03 6.91
N TYR A 27 8.76 -4.14 7.47
CA TYR A 27 9.35 -4.74 8.67
C TYR A 27 10.83 -5.08 8.47
N TYR A 28 11.17 -5.74 7.36
CA TYR A 28 12.54 -6.09 7.04
C TYR A 28 13.44 -4.85 6.95
N THR A 29 13.05 -3.86 6.14
CA THR A 29 13.83 -2.64 5.96
C THR A 29 13.99 -1.84 7.25
N THR A 30 12.92 -1.65 8.03
CA THR A 30 13.01 -0.93 9.30
C THR A 30 13.85 -1.70 10.32
N SER A 31 13.79 -3.03 10.36
CA SER A 31 14.61 -3.83 11.27
C SER A 31 16.12 -3.68 11.05
N LEU A 32 16.54 -3.46 9.79
CA LEU A 32 17.95 -3.28 9.41
C LEU A 32 18.52 -1.92 9.83
N ILE A 33 17.66 -0.91 9.98
CA ILE A 33 18.04 0.47 10.31
C ILE A 33 17.58 0.89 11.71
N MET A 34 16.83 0.05 12.44
CA MET A 34 16.24 0.40 13.74
C MET A 34 17.27 0.78 14.79
N GLU A 35 18.40 0.09 14.82
CA GLU A 35 19.49 0.41 15.75
C GLU A 35 20.08 1.80 15.45
N ASP A 36 20.25 2.14 14.17
CA ASP A 36 20.75 3.45 13.76
C ASP A 36 19.72 4.55 14.05
N ILE A 37 18.42 4.26 13.87
CA ILE A 37 17.32 5.17 14.28
C ILE A 37 17.40 5.45 15.78
N MET A 38 17.50 4.41 16.61
CA MET A 38 17.56 4.59 18.06
C MET A 38 18.82 5.34 18.49
N ARG A 39 19.97 5.07 17.85
CA ARG A 39 21.23 5.78 18.10
C ARG A 39 21.19 7.25 17.70
N SER A 40 20.43 7.61 16.67
CA SER A 40 20.21 9.01 16.29
C SER A 40 19.42 9.82 17.34
N ILE A 41 18.72 9.13 18.25
CA ILE A 41 17.92 9.75 19.32
C ILE A 41 18.69 9.72 20.66
N ALA A 42 19.42 8.64 20.93
CA ALA A 42 20.22 8.49 22.16
C ALA A 42 21.55 7.79 21.86
N ALA A 43 22.66 8.41 22.29
CA ALA A 43 24.02 7.88 22.07
C ALA A 43 24.23 6.49 22.67
N GLU A 44 23.58 6.19 23.80
CA GLU A 44 23.55 4.87 24.42
C GLU A 44 22.10 4.34 24.40
N VAL A 45 21.88 3.22 23.71
CA VAL A 45 20.57 2.56 23.63
C VAL A 45 20.63 1.27 24.45
N PRO A 46 19.94 1.20 25.61
CA PRO A 46 19.87 -0.03 26.38
C PRO A 46 19.28 -1.18 25.55
N PRO A 47 19.76 -2.43 25.68
CA PRO A 47 19.23 -3.58 24.94
C PRO A 47 17.71 -3.76 25.13
N GLU A 48 17.21 -3.47 26.33
CA GLU A 48 15.79 -3.52 26.69
C GLU A 48 14.95 -2.50 25.91
N ALA A 49 15.48 -1.28 25.74
CA ALA A 49 14.82 -0.22 24.97
C ALA A 49 14.78 -0.57 23.47
N LEU A 50 15.85 -1.15 22.92
CA LEU A 50 15.89 -1.63 21.54
C LEU A 50 14.90 -2.79 21.32
N ALA A 51 14.82 -3.72 22.26
CA ALA A 51 13.86 -4.83 22.21
C ALA A 51 12.42 -4.33 22.26
N MET A 52 12.12 -3.36 23.14
CA MET A 52 10.79 -2.75 23.23
C MET A 52 10.43 -1.97 21.96
N ALA A 53 11.37 -1.22 21.38
CA ALA A 53 11.16 -0.52 20.11
C ALA A 53 10.84 -1.48 18.96
N LYS A 54 11.55 -2.61 18.85
CA LYS A 54 11.27 -3.66 17.85
C LYS A 54 9.88 -4.30 18.06
N ALA A 55 9.47 -4.50 19.31
CA ALA A 55 8.14 -5.02 19.64
C ALA A 55 7.03 -4.03 19.24
N MET A 56 7.16 -2.76 19.61
CA MET A 56 6.20 -1.71 19.24
C MET A 56 6.13 -1.51 17.72
N MET A 57 7.26 -1.60 17.02
CA MET A 57 7.33 -1.56 15.57
C MET A 57 6.50 -2.68 14.93
N THR A 58 6.64 -3.91 15.42
CA THR A 58 5.85 -5.07 14.94
C THR A 58 4.35 -4.81 15.08
N PHE A 59 3.94 -4.29 16.24
CA PHE A 59 2.55 -3.93 16.49
C PHE A 59 2.06 -2.81 15.55
N GLY A 60 2.89 -1.78 15.33
CA GLY A 60 2.62 -0.70 14.39
C GLY A 60 2.43 -1.18 12.96
N PHE A 61 3.23 -2.15 12.50
CA PHE A 61 3.08 -2.77 11.17
C PHE A 61 1.76 -3.54 11.02
N VAL A 62 1.32 -4.25 12.05
CA VAL A 62 0.02 -4.97 12.05
C VAL A 62 -1.14 -3.98 11.99
N ILE A 63 -1.12 -2.96 12.84
CA ILE A 63 -2.16 -1.91 12.82
C ILE A 63 -2.18 -1.21 11.46
N GLY A 64 -1.00 -0.81 10.96
CA GLY A 64 -0.86 -0.16 9.66
C GLY A 64 -1.43 -1.01 8.52
N ALA A 65 -1.21 -2.33 8.54
CA ALA A 65 -1.79 -3.25 7.57
C ALA A 65 -3.32 -3.25 7.59
N VAL A 66 -3.94 -3.27 8.78
CA VAL A 66 -5.40 -3.22 8.93
C VAL A 66 -5.97 -1.91 8.38
N PHE A 67 -5.35 -0.78 8.73
CA PHE A 67 -5.77 0.53 8.20
C PHE A 67 -5.59 0.60 6.68
N ASN A 68 -4.53 0.02 6.13
CA ASN A 68 -4.32 -0.01 4.69
C ASN A 68 -5.44 -0.80 3.97
N LEU A 69 -5.86 -1.94 4.51
CA LEU A 69 -6.98 -2.70 3.94
C LEU A 69 -8.30 -1.92 4.00
N ALA A 70 -8.56 -1.21 5.10
CA ALA A 70 -9.72 -0.32 5.20
C ALA A 70 -9.66 0.80 4.16
N PHE A 71 -8.48 1.38 3.93
CA PHE A 71 -8.28 2.39 2.91
C PHE A 71 -8.49 1.84 1.49
N MET A 72 -8.03 0.62 1.21
CA MET A 72 -8.26 -0.05 -0.09
C MET A 72 -9.75 -0.33 -0.34
N ALA A 73 -10.53 -0.59 0.70
CA ALA A 73 -11.99 -0.67 0.59
C ALA A 73 -12.59 0.67 0.14
N VAL A 74 -12.11 1.79 0.70
CA VAL A 74 -12.54 3.15 0.33
C VAL A 74 -12.15 3.48 -1.10
N ILE A 75 -10.90 3.20 -1.50
CA ILE A 75 -10.45 3.37 -2.90
C ILE A 75 -11.35 2.56 -3.84
N GLY A 76 -11.70 1.33 -3.47
CA GLY A 76 -12.61 0.49 -4.23
C GLY A 76 -13.98 1.14 -4.46
N ILE A 77 -14.53 1.81 -3.44
CA ILE A 77 -15.79 2.56 -3.59
C ILE A 77 -15.60 3.79 -4.49
N VAL A 78 -14.53 4.55 -4.29
CA VAL A 78 -14.24 5.77 -5.08
C VAL A 78 -14.06 5.43 -6.56
N CYS A 79 -13.32 4.37 -6.87
CA CYS A 79 -13.10 3.94 -8.23
C CYS A 79 -14.43 3.56 -8.90
N LEU A 80 -15.33 2.83 -8.22
CA LEU A 80 -16.68 2.54 -8.70
C LEU A 80 -17.45 3.83 -9.04
N LEU A 81 -17.49 4.79 -8.12
CA LEU A 81 -18.18 6.07 -8.30
C LEU A 81 -17.69 6.85 -9.53
N ILE A 82 -16.38 6.77 -9.80
CA ILE A 82 -15.78 7.41 -10.97
C ILE A 82 -16.18 6.66 -12.24
N VAL A 83 -16.00 5.33 -12.29
CA VAL A 83 -16.31 4.57 -13.52
C VAL A 83 -17.79 4.58 -13.88
N GLU A 84 -18.71 4.64 -12.91
CA GLU A 84 -20.15 4.77 -13.21
C GLU A 84 -20.48 6.10 -13.94
N ARG A 85 -19.72 7.17 -13.70
CA ARG A 85 -19.91 8.49 -14.34
C ARG A 85 -19.27 8.61 -15.72
N LEU A 86 -18.44 7.65 -16.11
CA LEU A 86 -17.75 7.68 -17.40
C LEU A 86 -18.63 7.14 -18.53
N LYS A 87 -18.60 7.82 -19.67
CA LYS A 87 -19.30 7.41 -20.91
C LYS A 87 -18.58 6.30 -21.69
N TYR A 88 -17.44 5.83 -21.20
CA TYR A 88 -16.66 4.78 -21.85
C TYR A 88 -17.29 3.38 -21.70
N THR A 89 -16.96 2.47 -22.60
CA THR A 89 -17.26 1.04 -22.47
C THR A 89 -16.11 0.31 -21.78
N TRP A 90 -16.34 -0.94 -21.39
CA TRP A 90 -15.26 -1.85 -21.04
C TRP A 90 -14.48 -2.23 -22.31
N PRO A 91 -13.14 -2.36 -22.29
CA PRO A 91 -12.24 -2.39 -21.12
C PRO A 91 -11.70 -1.03 -20.66
N VAL A 92 -12.03 0.07 -21.34
CA VAL A 92 -11.47 1.41 -21.07
C VAL A 92 -11.77 1.89 -19.65
N LYS A 93 -12.99 1.64 -19.14
CA LYS A 93 -13.35 1.88 -17.74
C LYS A 93 -12.42 1.17 -16.75
N GLY A 94 -12.04 -0.07 -17.06
CA GLY A 94 -11.14 -0.87 -16.24
C GLY A 94 -9.74 -0.31 -16.18
N LEU A 95 -9.20 0.14 -17.32
CA LEU A 95 -7.89 0.78 -17.36
C LEU A 95 -7.87 2.09 -16.55
N ILE A 96 -8.94 2.87 -16.60
CA ILE A 96 -9.06 4.10 -15.80
C ILE A 96 -9.14 3.77 -14.30
N ALA A 97 -9.93 2.78 -13.92
CA ALA A 97 -10.01 2.30 -12.54
C ALA A 97 -8.64 1.81 -12.02
N ALA A 98 -7.91 1.03 -12.82
CA ALA A 98 -6.57 0.57 -12.48
C ALA A 98 -5.57 1.73 -12.35
N ALA A 99 -5.66 2.73 -13.24
CA ALA A 99 -4.82 3.92 -13.18
C ALA A 99 -5.10 4.76 -11.92
N ILE A 100 -6.37 4.93 -11.54
CA ILE A 100 -6.75 5.63 -10.30
C ILE A 100 -6.24 4.87 -9.09
N TYR A 101 -6.46 3.55 -9.04
CA TYR A 101 -5.94 2.68 -7.98
C TYR A 101 -4.42 2.81 -7.84
N PHE A 102 -3.70 2.78 -8.97
CA PHE A 102 -2.26 3.00 -9.02
C PHE A 102 -1.86 4.38 -8.47
N LEU A 103 -2.51 5.45 -8.93
CA LEU A 103 -2.22 6.82 -8.49
C LEU A 103 -2.46 7.03 -7.00
N PHE A 104 -3.51 6.44 -6.43
CA PHE A 104 -3.73 6.50 -4.98
C PHE A 104 -2.65 5.74 -4.22
N ASN A 105 -2.27 4.55 -4.68
CA ASN A 105 -1.24 3.74 -4.02
C ASN A 105 0.15 4.39 -4.08
N GLN A 106 0.53 4.96 -5.24
CA GLN A 106 1.78 5.70 -5.38
C GLN A 106 1.73 7.05 -4.66
N GLY A 107 0.59 7.74 -4.71
CA GLY A 107 0.38 9.02 -4.03
C GLY A 107 0.55 8.89 -2.52
N LEU A 108 0.00 7.85 -1.89
CA LEU A 108 0.25 7.55 -0.49
C LEU A 108 1.73 7.29 -0.19
N SER A 109 2.41 6.54 -1.07
CA SER A 109 3.84 6.26 -0.91
C SER A 109 4.68 7.54 -0.97
N LEU A 110 4.36 8.45 -1.89
CA LEU A 110 5.03 9.76 -2.04
C LEU A 110 4.75 10.70 -0.86
N ILE A 111 3.51 10.74 -0.39
CA ILE A 111 3.12 11.51 0.80
C ILE A 111 3.87 10.99 2.03
N SER A 112 3.93 9.66 2.20
CA SER A 112 4.65 9.05 3.31
C SER A 112 6.14 9.46 3.33
N LEU A 113 6.78 9.57 2.16
CA LEU A 113 8.17 10.03 2.05
C LEU A 113 8.32 11.53 2.35
N ALA A 114 7.36 12.36 1.92
CA ALA A 114 7.41 13.81 2.14
C ALA A 114 7.28 14.20 3.63
N PHE A 115 6.59 13.39 4.43
CA PHE A 115 6.42 13.63 5.87
C PHE A 115 7.52 12.99 6.74
N GLN A 116 8.42 12.19 6.16
CA GLN A 116 9.53 11.61 6.91
C GLN A 116 10.65 12.63 7.09
N GLN A 117 10.65 13.35 8.22
CA GLN A 117 11.84 14.06 8.69
C GLN A 117 12.84 13.03 9.25
N VAL A 118 13.56 12.35 8.36
CA VAL A 118 14.60 11.39 8.76
C VAL A 118 15.91 12.14 9.02
N PRO A 119 16.56 11.93 10.18
CA PRO A 119 17.88 12.49 10.44
C PRO A 119 18.88 12.12 9.31
N PRO A 120 19.81 13.02 8.92
CA PRO A 120 20.77 12.77 7.86
C PRO A 120 21.60 11.48 8.05
N GLU A 121 21.90 11.15 9.30
CA GLU A 121 22.66 9.96 9.70
C GLU A 121 21.90 8.66 9.40
N VAL A 122 20.59 8.66 9.66
CA VAL A 122 19.71 7.53 9.33
C VAL A 122 19.53 7.43 7.81
N MET A 123 19.45 8.56 7.09
CA MET A 123 19.42 8.56 5.63
C MET A 123 20.70 8.01 4.98
N ALA A 124 21.86 8.27 5.58
CA ALA A 124 23.12 7.69 5.13
C ALA A 124 23.12 6.16 5.33
N SER A 125 22.67 5.68 6.50
CA SER A 125 22.52 4.24 6.76
C SER A 125 21.53 3.57 5.80
N ILE A 126 20.40 4.21 5.50
CA ILE A 126 19.44 3.72 4.49
C ILE A 126 20.14 3.59 3.13
N ARG A 127 20.92 4.58 2.70
CA ARG A 127 21.64 4.50 1.41
C ARG A 127 22.70 3.40 1.39
N GLU A 128 23.42 3.21 2.48
CA GLU A 128 24.46 2.19 2.60
C GLU A 128 23.87 0.78 2.63
N LYS A 129 22.88 0.54 3.51
CA LYS A 129 22.30 -0.79 3.77
C LYS A 129 21.21 -1.17 2.78
N LEU A 130 20.47 -0.18 2.25
CA LEU A 130 19.30 -0.38 1.39
C LEU A 130 19.45 0.23 0.00
N GLY A 131 20.60 0.81 -0.37
CA GLY A 131 20.81 1.59 -1.59
C GLY A 131 20.07 1.08 -2.83
N ASN A 132 20.48 -0.06 -3.39
CA ASN A 132 19.82 -0.66 -4.56
C ASN A 132 18.46 -1.31 -4.23
N LEU A 133 18.29 -1.80 -3.00
CA LEU A 133 17.03 -2.42 -2.55
C LEU A 133 15.87 -1.42 -2.53
N THR A 134 16.14 -0.14 -2.28
CA THR A 134 15.13 0.92 -2.26
C THR A 134 14.57 1.17 -3.66
N ILE A 135 15.43 1.30 -4.67
CA ILE A 135 15.01 1.50 -6.08
C ILE A 135 14.25 0.28 -6.59
N ILE A 136 14.78 -0.92 -6.33
CA ILE A 136 14.12 -2.18 -6.68
C ILE A 136 12.75 -2.30 -5.99
N GLY A 137 12.67 -1.89 -4.72
CA GLY A 137 11.42 -1.85 -3.95
C GLY A 137 10.36 -0.95 -4.58
N TYR A 138 10.73 0.24 -5.08
CA TYR A 138 9.80 1.11 -5.81
C TYR A 138 9.32 0.50 -7.12
N VAL A 139 10.22 -0.11 -7.90
CA VAL A 139 9.85 -0.75 -9.17
C VAL A 139 8.90 -1.92 -8.91
N ILE A 140 9.21 -2.77 -7.93
CA ILE A 140 8.34 -3.88 -7.53
C ILE A 140 6.99 -3.34 -7.05
N SER A 141 6.97 -2.30 -6.21
CA SER A 141 5.75 -1.66 -5.73
C SER A 141 4.88 -1.14 -6.89
N ALA A 142 5.49 -0.50 -7.89
CA ALA A 142 4.79 -0.02 -9.07
C ALA A 142 4.19 -1.17 -9.90
N ILE A 143 4.95 -2.24 -10.15
CA ILE A 143 4.48 -3.43 -10.87
C ILE A 143 3.31 -4.07 -10.11
N VAL A 144 3.46 -4.26 -8.80
CA VAL A 144 2.44 -4.80 -7.91
C VAL A 144 1.17 -3.93 -8.00
N ALA A 145 1.29 -2.61 -7.89
CA ALA A 145 0.15 -1.70 -7.98
C ALA A 145 -0.59 -1.79 -9.33
N ILE A 146 0.13 -1.96 -10.45
CA ILE A 146 -0.47 -2.14 -11.77
C ILE A 146 -1.23 -3.48 -11.83
N VAL A 147 -0.59 -4.58 -11.44
CA VAL A 147 -1.20 -5.92 -11.46
C VAL A 147 -2.47 -5.96 -10.61
N PHE A 148 -2.41 -5.44 -9.39
CA PHE A 148 -3.56 -5.43 -8.48
C PHE A 148 -4.64 -4.42 -8.90
N GLY A 149 -4.27 -3.29 -9.52
CA GLY A 149 -5.23 -2.39 -10.17
C GLY A 149 -6.00 -3.08 -11.30
N LEU A 150 -5.33 -3.91 -12.10
CA LEU A 150 -5.97 -4.71 -13.16
C LEU A 150 -6.87 -5.81 -12.59
N ILE A 151 -6.44 -6.49 -11.51
CA ILE A 151 -7.28 -7.47 -10.80
C ILE A 151 -8.53 -6.81 -10.26
N TYR A 152 -8.40 -5.64 -9.63
CA TYR A 152 -9.54 -4.86 -9.17
C TYR A 152 -10.51 -4.50 -10.30
N ALA A 153 -9.97 -3.99 -11.42
CA ALA A 153 -10.76 -3.64 -12.60
C ALA A 153 -11.54 -4.85 -13.16
N TYR A 154 -10.91 -6.02 -13.21
CA TYR A 154 -11.54 -7.27 -13.62
C TYR A 154 -12.66 -7.71 -12.66
N LEU A 155 -12.42 -7.66 -11.35
CA LEU A 155 -13.41 -8.04 -10.34
C LEU A 155 -14.66 -7.15 -10.39
N ILE A 156 -14.48 -5.85 -10.64
CA ILE A 156 -15.61 -4.93 -10.84
C ILE A 156 -16.34 -5.19 -12.15
N TYR A 157 -15.62 -5.42 -13.26
CA TYR A 157 -16.23 -5.73 -14.55
C TYR A 157 -17.15 -6.95 -14.44
N LYS A 158 -16.59 -8.07 -13.96
CA LYS A 158 -17.31 -9.33 -13.80
C LYS A 158 -18.58 -9.16 -12.98
N TRP A 159 -18.49 -8.40 -11.89
CA TRP A 159 -19.64 -8.14 -11.03
C TRP A 159 -20.70 -7.25 -11.71
N LEU A 160 -20.29 -6.22 -12.45
CA LEU A 160 -21.24 -5.37 -13.19
C LEU A 160 -21.99 -6.19 -14.25
N GLU A 161 -21.30 -7.07 -14.96
CA GLU A 161 -21.88 -7.97 -15.98
C GLU A 161 -22.87 -8.98 -15.36
N GLU A 162 -22.50 -9.62 -14.25
CA GLU A 162 -23.38 -10.50 -13.47
C GLU A 162 -24.62 -9.76 -12.94
N SER A 163 -24.49 -8.48 -12.56
CA SER A 163 -25.63 -7.68 -12.08
C SER A 163 -26.59 -7.24 -13.20
N SER A 164 -26.10 -7.14 -14.45
CA SER A 164 -26.92 -6.80 -15.62
C SER A 164 -27.64 -7.99 -16.27
N THR A 165 -27.24 -9.22 -15.94
CA THR A 165 -27.86 -10.44 -16.48
C THR A 165 -28.98 -11.00 -15.61
N ILE A 166 -29.17 -10.44 -14.40
CA ILE A 166 -30.20 -10.85 -13.44
C ILE A 166 -31.40 -9.87 -13.43
N SER A 167 -31.37 -8.81 -14.25
CA SER A 167 -32.48 -7.86 -14.46
C SER A 167 -33.26 -8.16 -15.73
#